data_AF-A0A352PQJ7-F1
#
_entry.id   AF-A0A352PQJ7-F1
#
_cell.length_a   1.000
_cell.length_b   1.000
_cell.length_c   1.000
_cell.angle_alpha   90.00
_cell.angle_beta   90.00
_cell.angle_gamma   90.00
#
_symmetry.space_group_name_H-M   'P 1'
#
loop_
_entity.id
_entity.type
_entity.pdbx_description
1 polymer ?
#
loop_
_entity_poly.entity_id
_entity_poly.type
_entity_poly.pdbx_seq_one_letter_code
_entity_poly.pdbx_strand_id
1 'polypeptide(L)'
;MVLPAPQEPGERAYLGLKTGDSFKIPQIAADLVIVEIFSMYCPYCQKEAPRVNELYDLISKQSNLRRRIKMIGIGAGNSVFEVKVFQDQYQVPFPLLPDGDFKLHKLVGEVRTPYFIALETRSDGWHRVLYSRVGGIDDPQKFLDYLLKEVSGQ
;
A
#
# COMPACT_ATOMS: atom_id res chain seq x y z
N MET A 1 -1.08 10.37 9.05
CA MET A 1 -2.45 9.86 8.83
C MET A 1 -2.74 8.69 9.77
N VAL A 2 -3.98 8.52 10.21
CA VAL A 2 -4.45 7.35 10.97
C VAL A 2 -5.33 6.53 10.04
N LEU A 3 -5.03 5.25 9.89
CA LEU A 3 -5.66 4.27 9.00
C LEU A 3 -6.54 3.32 9.81
N PRO A 4 -7.67 2.84 9.28
CA PRO A 4 -8.43 1.77 9.89
C PRO A 4 -7.61 0.48 9.86
N ALA A 5 -7.61 -0.28 10.96
CA ALA A 5 -6.93 -1.56 11.00
C ALA A 5 -7.68 -2.61 10.16
N PRO A 6 -6.99 -3.50 9.44
CA PRO A 6 -7.62 -4.63 8.78
C PRO A 6 -8.46 -5.47 9.76
N GLN A 7 -9.61 -5.93 9.28
CA GLN A 7 -10.47 -6.85 10.05
C GLN A 7 -9.98 -8.29 9.93
N GLU A 8 -9.40 -8.66 8.79
CA GLU A 8 -8.89 -9.99 8.53
C GLU A 8 -7.61 -10.27 9.35
N PRO A 9 -7.58 -11.34 10.19
CA PRO A 9 -6.42 -11.66 11.02
C PRO A 9 -5.13 -11.85 10.22
N GLY A 10 -5.23 -12.41 9.01
CA GLY A 10 -4.10 -12.61 8.11
C GLY A 10 -3.48 -11.30 7.63
N GLU A 11 -4.30 -10.30 7.33
CA GLU A 11 -3.86 -8.96 6.93
C GLU A 11 -3.19 -8.22 8.10
N ARG A 12 -3.74 -8.36 9.32
CA ARG A 12 -3.12 -7.81 10.53
C ARG A 12 -1.74 -8.42 10.80
N ALA A 13 -1.65 -9.74 10.69
CA ALA A 13 -0.40 -10.48 10.84
C ALA A 13 0.62 -10.10 9.76
N TYR A 14 0.17 -9.92 8.51
CA TYR A 14 1.01 -9.44 7.42
C TYR A 14 1.66 -8.08 7.72
N LEU A 15 0.89 -7.15 8.31
CA LEU A 15 1.37 -5.83 8.71
C LEU A 15 2.12 -5.80 10.06
N GLY A 16 2.10 -6.90 10.82
CA GLY A 16 2.69 -6.97 12.17
C GLY A 16 1.95 -6.13 13.22
N LEU A 17 0.67 -5.85 13.00
CA LEU A 17 -0.16 -5.06 13.92
C LEU A 17 -0.65 -5.94 15.08
N LYS A 18 -0.54 -5.42 16.31
CA LYS A 18 -1.00 -6.13 17.53
C LYS A 18 -2.52 -6.05 17.66
N THR A 19 -3.01 -5.01 18.32
CA THR A 19 -4.42 -4.82 18.69
C THR A 19 -4.86 -3.39 18.39
N GLY A 20 -6.18 -3.18 18.31
CA GLY A 20 -6.78 -1.87 18.04
C GLY A 20 -7.45 -1.77 16.67
N ASP A 21 -8.28 -0.74 16.57
CA ASP A 21 -9.14 -0.46 15.41
C ASP A 21 -8.49 0.46 14.38
N SER A 22 -7.34 1.05 14.74
CA SER A 22 -6.61 1.95 13.86
C SER A 22 -5.10 1.92 14.11
N PHE A 23 -4.34 2.40 13.14
CA PHE A 23 -2.88 2.47 13.19
C PHE A 23 -2.35 3.61 12.31
N LYS A 24 -1.08 4.00 12.49
CA LYS A 24 -0.33 4.88 11.60
C LYS A 24 0.65 4.05 10.79
N ILE A 25 0.99 4.48 9.57
CA ILE A 25 1.94 3.77 8.69
C ILE A 25 3.25 3.36 9.42
N PRO A 26 3.91 4.20 10.24
CA PRO A 26 5.13 3.80 10.94
C PRO A 26 4.95 2.69 11.99
N GLN A 27 3.72 2.27 12.30
CA GLN A 27 3.43 1.13 13.18
C GLN A 27 3.41 -0.21 12.42
N ILE A 28 3.45 -0.19 11.08
CA ILE A 28 3.63 -1.40 10.28
C ILE A 28 5.04 -1.95 10.54
N ALA A 29 5.16 -3.25 10.77
CA ALA A 29 6.45 -3.91 10.97
C ALA A 29 7.18 -4.08 9.63
N ALA A 30 7.75 -2.98 9.13
CA ALA A 30 8.48 -2.89 7.86
C ALA A 30 9.49 -1.73 7.90
N ASP A 31 10.50 -1.81 7.04
CA ASP A 31 11.44 -0.72 6.76
C ASP A 31 10.94 0.17 5.61
N LEU A 32 10.08 -0.39 4.75
CA LEU A 32 9.50 0.29 3.60
C LEU A 32 8.02 -0.09 3.46
N VAL A 33 7.14 0.90 3.35
CA VAL A 33 5.73 0.71 3.08
C VAL A 33 5.37 1.37 1.75
N ILE A 34 4.82 0.59 0.84
CA ILE A 34 4.28 1.06 -0.44
C ILE A 34 2.76 1.17 -0.29
N VAL A 35 2.23 2.35 -0.58
CA VAL A 35 0.81 2.68 -0.49
C VAL A 35 0.30 3.00 -1.88
N GLU A 36 -0.70 2.26 -2.34
CA GLU A 36 -1.48 2.61 -3.52
C GLU A 36 -2.77 3.32 -3.10
N ILE A 37 -3.02 4.52 -3.62
CA ILE A 37 -4.33 5.14 -3.59
C ILE A 37 -5.06 4.75 -4.87
N PHE A 38 -6.13 3.98 -4.73
CA PHE A 38 -6.91 3.45 -5.84
C PHE A 38 -8.40 3.81 -5.67
N SER A 39 -9.18 3.53 -6.70
CA SER A 39 -10.64 3.46 -6.56
C SER A 39 -11.15 2.32 -7.43
N MET A 40 -12.14 1.56 -6.96
CA MET A 40 -12.73 0.48 -7.75
C MET A 40 -13.33 0.96 -9.07
N TYR A 41 -13.73 2.24 -9.13
CA TYR A 41 -14.32 2.87 -10.30
C TYR A 41 -13.28 3.48 -11.25
N CYS A 42 -11.99 3.41 -10.91
CA CYS A 42 -10.92 3.95 -11.74
C CYS A 42 -10.44 2.90 -12.75
N PRO A 43 -10.70 3.07 -14.06
CA PRO A 43 -10.27 2.11 -15.07
C PRO A 43 -8.74 2.01 -15.18
N TYR A 44 -8.00 3.03 -14.76
CA TYR A 44 -6.54 2.96 -14.69
C TYR A 44 -6.09 2.06 -13.55
N CYS A 45 -6.68 2.16 -12.35
CA CYS A 45 -6.40 1.25 -11.24
C CYS A 45 -6.72 -0.21 -11.60
N GLN A 46 -7.84 -0.44 -12.26
CA GLN A 46 -8.24 -1.76 -12.74
C GLN A 46 -7.21 -2.37 -13.71
N LYS A 47 -6.68 -1.56 -14.64
CA LYS A 47 -5.63 -1.99 -15.57
C LYS A 47 -4.28 -2.20 -14.89
N GLU A 48 -4.03 -1.48 -13.80
CA GLU A 48 -2.77 -1.48 -13.09
C GLU A 48 -2.66 -2.62 -12.07
N ALA A 49 -3.79 -3.10 -11.52
CA ALA A 49 -3.83 -4.12 -10.48
C ALA A 49 -2.96 -5.37 -10.78
N PRO A 50 -2.94 -5.96 -12.00
CA PRO A 50 -2.05 -7.08 -12.30
C PRO A 50 -0.56 -6.76 -12.11
N ARG A 51 -0.12 -5.54 -12.43
CA ARG A 51 1.28 -5.12 -12.26
C ARG A 51 1.61 -4.85 -10.79
N VAL A 52 0.67 -4.30 -10.04
CA VAL A 52 0.83 -4.12 -8.59
C VAL A 52 0.93 -5.49 -7.90
N ASN A 53 0.17 -6.49 -8.36
CA ASN A 53 0.30 -7.87 -7.88
C ASN A 53 1.66 -8.47 -8.22
N GLU A 54 2.18 -8.21 -9.43
CA GLU A 54 3.54 -8.63 -9.80
C GLU A 54 4.61 -8.00 -8.90
N LEU A 55 4.49 -6.72 -8.56
CA LEU A 55 5.37 -6.07 -7.57
C LEU A 55 5.31 -6.79 -6.22
N TYR A 56 4.11 -7.10 -5.74
CA TYR A 56 3.93 -7.84 -4.49
C TYR A 56 4.60 -9.21 -4.55
N ASP A 57 4.48 -9.93 -5.67
CA ASP A 57 5.09 -11.23 -5.87
C ASP A 57 6.62 -11.16 -5.87
N LEU A 58 7.21 -10.17 -6.53
CA LEU A 58 8.66 -9.92 -6.54
C LEU A 58 9.19 -9.72 -5.11
N ILE A 59 8.48 -8.95 -4.30
CA ILE A 59 8.80 -8.74 -2.88
C ILE A 59 8.63 -10.03 -2.08
N SER A 60 7.50 -10.72 -2.27
CA SER A 60 7.10 -11.87 -1.45
C SER A 60 7.95 -13.13 -1.69
N LYS A 61 8.50 -13.29 -2.90
CA LYS A 61 9.40 -14.40 -3.25
C LYS A 61 10.77 -14.31 -2.55
N GLN A 62 11.16 -13.11 -2.11
CA GLN A 62 12.44 -12.89 -1.45
C GLN A 62 12.23 -12.74 0.06
N SER A 63 12.71 -13.70 0.86
CA SER A 63 12.44 -13.75 2.30
C SER A 63 12.91 -12.52 3.08
N ASN A 64 14.02 -11.91 2.64
CA ASN A 64 14.54 -10.65 3.17
C ASN A 64 13.59 -9.47 2.83
N LEU A 65 13.14 -9.36 1.58
CA LEU A 65 12.26 -8.27 1.16
C LEU A 65 10.86 -8.41 1.76
N ARG A 66 10.27 -9.61 1.75
CA ARG A 66 8.97 -9.91 2.35
C ARG A 66 8.85 -9.48 3.82
N ARG A 67 9.95 -9.54 4.57
CA ARG A 67 10.00 -9.10 5.98
C ARG A 67 10.09 -7.58 6.09
N ARG A 68 10.80 -6.93 5.17
CA ARG A 68 11.18 -5.51 5.24
C ARG A 68 10.26 -4.58 4.47
N ILE A 69 9.51 -5.09 3.50
CA ILE A 69 8.66 -4.30 2.61
C ILE A 69 7.22 -4.79 2.72
N LYS A 70 6.29 -3.85 2.89
CA LYS A 70 4.85 -4.13 2.93
C LYS A 70 4.11 -3.25 1.94
N MET A 71 3.01 -3.78 1.41
CA MET A 71 2.11 -3.09 0.51
C MET A 71 0.73 -2.96 1.17
N ILE A 72 0.11 -1.79 1.01
CA ILE A 72 -1.29 -1.56 1.33
C ILE A 72 -1.94 -0.75 0.22
N GLY A 73 -3.24 -0.96 0.00
CA GLY A 73 -4.05 -0.07 -0.84
C GLY A 73 -5.04 0.72 0.00
N ILE A 74 -5.41 1.90 -0.47
CA ILE A 74 -6.47 2.75 0.11
C ILE A 74 -7.49 3.04 -0.99
N GLY A 75 -8.69 2.51 -0.82
CA GLY A 75 -9.81 2.70 -1.75
C GLY A 75 -10.48 4.05 -1.52
N ALA A 76 -10.00 5.08 -2.22
CA ALA A 76 -10.53 6.44 -2.16
C ALA A 76 -12.01 6.46 -2.57
N GLY A 77 -12.86 6.85 -1.64
CA GLY A 77 -14.31 6.86 -1.83
C GLY A 77 -14.95 5.48 -1.86
N ASN A 78 -14.24 4.43 -1.46
CA ASN A 78 -14.77 3.06 -1.46
C ASN A 78 -15.07 2.58 -0.04
N SER A 79 -16.25 2.01 0.10
CA SER A 79 -16.69 1.24 1.26
C SER A 79 -15.93 -0.09 1.40
N VAL A 80 -16.10 -0.74 2.54
CA VAL A 80 -15.55 -2.09 2.80
C VAL A 80 -15.96 -3.08 1.71
N PHE A 81 -17.23 -3.05 1.29
CA PHE A 81 -17.77 -3.95 0.27
C PHE A 81 -17.11 -3.72 -1.08
N GLU A 82 -17.00 -2.46 -1.50
CA GLU A 82 -16.40 -2.06 -2.77
C GLU A 82 -14.90 -2.42 -2.85
N VAL A 83 -14.18 -2.19 -1.76
CA VAL A 83 -12.78 -2.62 -1.64
C VAL A 83 -12.66 -4.14 -1.76
N LYS A 84 -13.57 -4.89 -1.11
CA LYS A 84 -13.58 -6.35 -1.17
C LYS A 84 -13.86 -6.87 -2.58
N VAL A 85 -14.83 -6.27 -3.28
CA VAL A 85 -15.12 -6.59 -4.68
C VAL A 85 -13.90 -6.37 -5.57
N PHE A 86 -13.19 -5.25 -5.41
CA PHE A 86 -11.96 -4.99 -6.15
C PHE A 86 -10.87 -6.02 -5.82
N GLN A 87 -10.66 -6.30 -4.52
CA GLN A 87 -9.67 -7.28 -4.06
C GLN A 87 -9.91 -8.66 -4.67
N ASP A 88 -11.16 -9.12 -4.66
CA ASP A 88 -11.54 -10.43 -5.18
C ASP A 88 -11.50 -10.46 -6.71
N GLN A 89 -11.96 -9.41 -7.39
CA GLN A 89 -11.96 -9.35 -8.84
C GLN A 89 -10.55 -9.37 -9.44
N TYR A 90 -9.62 -8.64 -8.83
CA TYR A 90 -8.24 -8.51 -9.31
C TYR A 90 -7.25 -9.39 -8.54
N GLN A 91 -7.75 -10.26 -7.65
CA GLN A 91 -6.94 -11.19 -6.85
C GLN A 91 -5.78 -10.49 -6.13
N VAL A 92 -6.07 -9.32 -5.54
CA VAL A 92 -5.05 -8.48 -4.92
C VAL A 92 -4.54 -9.15 -3.64
N PRO A 93 -3.23 -9.51 -3.56
CA PRO A 93 -2.71 -10.41 -2.53
C PRO A 93 -2.25 -9.69 -1.25
N PHE A 94 -2.59 -8.41 -1.10
CA PHE A 94 -2.21 -7.58 0.04
C PHE A 94 -3.42 -6.79 0.58
N PRO A 95 -3.33 -6.24 1.81
CA PRO A 95 -4.45 -5.56 2.45
C PRO A 95 -4.90 -4.31 1.69
N LEU A 96 -6.20 -4.21 1.46
CA LEU A 96 -6.85 -3.01 0.92
C LEU A 96 -7.75 -2.40 1.99
N LEU A 97 -7.59 -1.11 2.24
CA LEU A 97 -8.30 -0.37 3.29
C LEU A 97 -9.37 0.54 2.68
N PRO A 98 -10.57 0.60 3.27
CA PRO A 98 -11.63 1.49 2.79
C PRO A 98 -11.37 2.95 3.19
N ASP A 99 -11.83 3.86 2.34
CA ASP A 99 -11.86 5.30 2.59
C ASP A 99 -13.18 5.91 2.06
N GLY A 100 -14.31 5.34 2.50
CA GLY A 100 -15.64 5.65 1.95
C GLY A 100 -16.09 7.11 2.15
N ASP A 101 -15.54 7.83 3.14
CA ASP A 101 -15.85 9.24 3.40
C ASP A 101 -14.76 10.21 2.91
N PHE A 102 -13.79 9.69 2.15
CA PHE A 102 -12.64 10.43 1.59
C PHE A 102 -11.75 11.10 2.64
N LYS A 103 -11.81 10.71 3.92
CA LYS A 103 -10.97 11.31 4.96
C LYS A 103 -9.50 11.11 4.66
N LEU A 104 -9.09 9.92 4.24
CA LEU A 104 -7.69 9.61 3.94
C LEU A 104 -7.27 10.27 2.62
N HIS A 105 -8.11 10.21 1.60
CA HIS A 105 -7.89 10.81 0.29
C HIS A 105 -7.68 12.34 0.38
N LYS A 106 -8.47 13.02 1.21
CA LYS A 106 -8.28 14.46 1.49
C LYS A 106 -6.96 14.76 2.18
N LEU A 107 -6.53 13.92 3.14
CA LEU A 107 -5.25 14.11 3.83
C LEU A 107 -4.04 13.95 2.91
N VAL A 108 -4.18 13.18 1.82
CA VAL A 108 -3.11 13.03 0.81
C VAL A 108 -3.24 14.04 -0.34
N GLY A 109 -4.12 15.03 -0.24
CA GLY A 109 -4.24 16.14 -1.20
C GLY A 109 -5.13 15.85 -2.41
N GLU A 110 -6.11 14.94 -2.25
CA GLU A 110 -7.11 14.64 -3.28
C GLU A 110 -6.49 14.21 -4.62
N VAL A 111 -5.44 13.40 -4.52
CA VAL A 111 -4.65 12.94 -5.67
C VAL A 111 -5.49 12.15 -6.66
N ARG A 112 -5.12 12.24 -7.94
CA ARG A 112 -5.67 11.37 -8.99
C ARG A 112 -5.18 9.93 -8.80
N THR A 113 -6.03 8.95 -9.12
CA THR A 113 -5.70 7.52 -8.99
C THR A 113 -5.35 6.87 -10.34
N PRO A 114 -4.48 5.84 -10.37
CA PRO A 114 -3.69 5.35 -9.23
C PRO A 114 -2.62 6.37 -8.81
N TYR A 115 -2.31 6.38 -7.53
CA TYR A 115 -1.24 7.19 -6.94
C TYR A 115 -0.42 6.31 -6.02
N PHE A 116 0.91 6.39 -6.10
CA PHE A 116 1.78 5.58 -5.27
C PHE A 116 2.62 6.45 -4.34
N ILE A 117 2.67 6.06 -3.08
CA ILE A 117 3.54 6.63 -2.05
C ILE A 117 4.44 5.50 -1.53
N ALA A 118 5.74 5.73 -1.45
CA ALA A 118 6.65 4.83 -0.74
C ALA A 118 7.24 5.56 0.46
N LEU A 119 7.09 4.96 1.64
CA LEU A 119 7.59 5.52 2.90
C LEU A 119 8.64 4.59 3.49
N GLU A 120 9.84 5.13 3.70
CA GLU A 120 10.81 4.52 4.60
C GLU A 120 10.30 4.68 6.04
N THR A 121 10.37 3.63 6.83
CA THR A 121 9.88 3.59 8.22
C THR A 121 10.91 2.97 9.15
N ARG A 122 10.93 3.42 10.41
CA ARG A 122 11.74 2.84 11.48
C ARG A 122 10.88 2.58 12.72
N SER A 123 11.34 1.67 13.58
CA SER A 123 10.60 1.22 14.76
C SER A 123 10.41 2.30 15.84
N ASP A 124 11.19 3.39 15.81
CA ASP A 124 11.05 4.56 16.68
C ASP A 124 9.95 5.53 16.21
N GLY A 125 9.27 5.22 15.10
CA GLY A 125 8.22 6.05 14.50
C GLY A 125 8.73 7.07 13.49
N TRP A 126 10.05 7.16 13.28
CA TRP A 126 10.62 7.95 12.20
C TRP A 126 10.16 7.41 10.85
N HIS A 127 9.89 8.31 9.92
CA HIS A 127 9.50 7.96 8.57
C HIS A 127 9.87 9.07 7.57
N ARG A 128 10.08 8.68 6.31
CA ARG A 128 10.42 9.59 5.20
C ARG A 128 9.74 9.12 3.93
N VAL A 129 9.19 10.06 3.15
CA VAL A 129 8.63 9.76 1.83
C VAL A 129 9.77 9.67 0.81
N LEU A 130 9.92 8.52 0.16
CA LEU A 130 10.90 8.26 -0.91
C LEU A 130 10.32 8.44 -2.32
N TYR A 131 9.03 8.18 -2.45
CA TYR A 131 8.31 8.26 -3.72
C TYR A 131 6.90 8.75 -3.47
N SER A 132 6.39 9.62 -4.35
CA SER A 132 5.02 10.15 -4.29
C SER A 132 4.64 10.65 -5.67
N ARG A 133 3.99 9.83 -6.49
CA ARG A 133 3.63 10.19 -7.87
C ARG A 133 2.29 9.59 -8.31
N VAL A 134 1.62 10.33 -9.19
CA VAL A 134 0.44 9.85 -9.93
C VAL A 134 0.86 8.94 -11.07
N GLY A 135 0.04 7.93 -11.37
CA GLY A 135 0.23 7.02 -12.48
C GLY A 135 0.48 5.59 -12.02
N GLY A 136 0.45 4.68 -12.99
CA GLY A 136 0.77 3.27 -12.78
C GLY A 136 2.27 3.00 -12.65
N ILE A 137 2.60 1.74 -12.46
CA ILE A 137 3.96 1.21 -12.45
C ILE A 137 4.21 0.60 -13.83
N ASP A 138 5.15 1.16 -14.59
CA ASP A 138 5.45 0.63 -15.92
C ASP A 138 6.13 -0.76 -15.86
N ASP A 139 7.14 -0.89 -14.99
CA ASP A 139 7.95 -2.09 -14.81
C ASP A 139 8.13 -2.36 -13.29
N PRO A 140 7.48 -3.39 -12.74
CA PRO A 140 7.52 -3.71 -11.32
C PRO A 140 8.93 -3.94 -10.77
N GLN A 141 9.81 -4.59 -11.55
CA GLN A 141 11.18 -4.86 -11.12
C GLN A 141 11.99 -3.57 -11.05
N LYS A 142 11.94 -2.73 -12.09
CA LYS A 142 12.64 -1.44 -12.08
C LYS A 142 12.15 -0.52 -10.98
N PHE A 143 10.84 -0.54 -10.70
CA PHE A 143 10.28 0.25 -9.61
C PHE A 143 10.77 -0.24 -8.25
N LEU A 144 10.79 -1.56 -8.02
CA LEU A 144 11.37 -2.14 -6.81
C LEU A 144 12.86 -1.78 -6.66
N ASP A 145 13.65 -1.94 -7.71
CA ASP A 145 15.08 -1.62 -7.72
C ASP A 145 15.34 -0.15 -7.40
N TYR A 146 14.52 0.75 -7.96
CA TYR A 146 14.56 2.18 -7.64
C TYR A 146 14.33 2.40 -6.13
N LEU A 147 13.28 1.83 -5.56
CA LEU A 147 12.99 2.01 -4.12
C LEU A 147 14.10 1.45 -3.22
N LEU A 148 14.65 0.28 -3.57
CA LEU A 148 15.76 -0.32 -2.82
C LEU A 148 17.02 0.54 -2.86
N LYS A 149 17.28 1.21 -3.99
CA LYS A 149 18.38 2.16 -4.12
C LYS A 149 18.17 3.41 -3.26
N GLU A 150 16.96 3.96 -3.23
CA GLU A 150 16.63 5.12 -2.39
C GLU A 150 16.76 4.83 -0.88
N VAL A 151 16.44 3.60 -0.46
CA VAL A 151 16.65 3.14 0.92
C VAL A 151 18.14 2.94 1.24
N SER A 152 18.92 2.43 0.29
CA SER A 152 20.34 2.08 0.50
C SER A 152 21.31 3.23 0.23
N GLY A 153 20.84 4.33 -0.39
CA GLY A 153 21.64 5.48 -0.81
C GLY A 153 22.02 6.47 0.29
N GLN A 154 22.30 5.97 1.50
CA GLN A 154 22.95 6.70 2.60
C GLN A 154 24.21 5.95 3.06
#